data_AF-A0A9Q1DV98-F1
#
_entry.id   AF-A0A9Q1DV98-F1
#
_cell.length_a   1.000
_cell.length_b   1.000
_cell.length_c   1.000
_cell.angle_alpha   90.00
_cell.angle_beta   90.00
_cell.angle_gamma   90.00
#
_symmetry.space_group_name_H-M   'P 1'
#
loop_
_entity.id
_entity.type
_entity.pdbx_description
1 polymer ?
#
loop_
_entity_poly.entity_id
_entity_poly.type
_entity_poly.pdbx_seq_one_letter_code
_entity_poly.pdbx_strand_id
1 'polypeptide(L)'
;MGGRDLRMFITNHRAEDIEKLTIRLKDGLGSTKYKPLQYEQLQPILDARRVACAHTVQKIQKTQQVAQRARQKTLLRQHREVWMWEQAKLMKAGEKAEAELQSFLEKNRDGVISQMQDYELILEREREGFREATVKPIWQLKEDLQYRLAEVQQRTLQQRSHSEISDWDSVLREVKSVKDQQGALVENLHFECLSVEQEIFAIGIEESLSSAEEILGALKQNPEELLSAWCSYPDFKTSLLQEFHALSEKYESKLLNITNCLQEIGRCCGWPEEDHMVFQMVMSQYTHDLNNHRTLSMDMLQRLLPHRSRQELKDHEQSWDQYRFALAQQRALLQSWQQDRASLLIKSLAILEEARVAHQEELSQQCQRKHQQEICIQLKEKLQQWRAQQEELASLEAAMASRRREEEEDRLRREQERDRARRAEQKERVKEFYSEKQRRREEQEKKDQQRLEELRALMVEQARRDKERVQFREGLLLQRQRERETQALLRLEEEVEKWGHLEALRNQVAVVAEANPERMMGNTKAWQRRHQTGEEFVLHKPLYQLNSFTDRQILSDPRVRIEQALREAGFHNSPYAREVLSAVRPPRLPRRDTESTMFKS
;
A
#
# COMPACT_ATOMS: atom_id res chain seq x y z
N MET A 1 22.67 -48.58 -59.10
CA MET A 1 22.57 -49.44 -60.30
C MET A 1 21.10 -49.79 -60.48
N GLY A 2 20.41 -49.17 -61.45
CA GLY A 2 18.95 -49.28 -61.62
C GLY A 2 18.56 -50.38 -62.60
N GLY A 3 17.51 -51.14 -62.27
CA GLY A 3 17.01 -52.32 -62.99
C GLY A 3 16.33 -52.07 -64.34
N ARG A 4 16.92 -51.27 -65.23
CA ARG A 4 16.42 -51.06 -66.60
C ARG A 4 17.10 -51.94 -67.67
N ASP A 5 18.20 -52.62 -67.35
CA ASP A 5 19.00 -53.36 -68.35
C ASP A 5 18.58 -54.82 -68.60
N LEU A 6 17.61 -55.35 -67.87
CA LEU A 6 17.23 -56.78 -67.98
C LEU A 6 16.24 -57.10 -69.11
N ARG A 7 15.73 -56.10 -69.86
CA ARG A 7 14.72 -56.33 -70.92
C ARG A 7 15.30 -56.70 -72.29
N MET A 8 16.62 -56.68 -72.48
CA MET A 8 17.24 -56.96 -73.78
C MET A 8 17.56 -58.44 -74.05
N PHE A 9 17.29 -59.36 -73.12
CA PHE A 9 17.73 -60.76 -73.20
C PHE A 9 16.58 -61.79 -73.31
N ILE A 10 15.46 -61.45 -73.95
CA ILE A 10 14.41 -62.43 -74.28
C ILE A 10 14.25 -62.49 -75.79
N THR A 11 14.97 -63.43 -76.43
CA THR A 11 14.75 -63.77 -77.84
C THR A 11 13.63 -64.81 -77.95
N ASN A 12 12.49 -64.41 -78.49
CA ASN A 12 11.40 -65.31 -78.88
C ASN A 12 11.83 -66.12 -80.11
N HIS A 13 12.08 -67.43 -79.97
CA HIS A 13 12.43 -68.31 -81.10
C HIS A 13 11.21 -69.05 -81.65
N ARG A 14 11.01 -68.99 -82.97
CA ARG A 14 9.96 -69.74 -83.71
C ARG A 14 10.49 -71.13 -84.11
N ALA A 15 9.68 -72.16 -83.98
CA ALA A 15 10.08 -73.56 -84.26
C ALA A 15 10.61 -73.79 -85.69
N GLU A 16 10.11 -73.04 -86.67
CA GLU A 16 10.57 -73.11 -88.06
C GLU A 16 12.05 -72.74 -88.25
N ASP A 17 12.62 -71.93 -87.35
CA ASP A 17 14.03 -71.55 -87.42
C ASP A 17 14.95 -72.70 -86.96
N ILE A 18 14.45 -73.57 -86.09
CA ILE A 18 15.17 -74.77 -85.60
C ILE A 18 15.19 -75.84 -86.67
N GLU A 19 14.10 -76.04 -87.40
CA GLU A 19 14.06 -76.97 -88.54
C GLU A 19 15.01 -76.52 -89.66
N LYS A 20 15.05 -75.23 -89.97
CA LYS A 20 16.00 -74.68 -90.94
C LYS A 20 17.45 -74.76 -90.45
N LEU A 21 17.71 -74.61 -89.15
CA LEU A 21 19.04 -74.81 -88.56
C LEU A 21 19.47 -76.28 -88.54
N THR A 22 18.56 -77.21 -88.23
CA THR A 22 18.84 -78.65 -88.20
C THR A 22 19.04 -79.23 -89.60
N ILE A 23 18.32 -78.74 -90.61
CA ILE A 23 18.57 -79.09 -92.02
C ILE A 23 19.96 -78.59 -92.44
N ARG A 24 20.32 -77.33 -92.11
CA ARG A 24 21.66 -76.79 -92.41
C ARG A 24 22.79 -77.53 -91.67
N LEU A 25 22.53 -78.02 -90.45
CA LEU A 25 23.49 -78.81 -89.68
C LEU A 25 23.67 -80.22 -90.27
N LYS A 26 22.58 -80.84 -90.74
CA LYS A 26 22.60 -82.15 -91.43
C LYS A 26 23.31 -82.10 -92.78
N ASP A 27 23.17 -80.99 -93.51
CA ASP A 27 23.77 -80.81 -94.84
C ASP A 27 25.19 -80.23 -94.79
N GLY A 28 25.78 -80.04 -93.60
CA GLY A 28 27.15 -79.55 -93.43
C GLY A 28 27.41 -78.11 -93.88
N LEU A 29 26.35 -77.34 -94.18
CA LEU A 29 26.44 -75.95 -94.63
C LEU A 29 26.51 -75.00 -93.43
N GLY A 30 27.72 -74.81 -92.91
CA GLY A 30 28.01 -73.79 -91.89
C GLY A 30 27.66 -72.37 -92.38
N SER A 31 27.08 -71.55 -91.51
CA SER A 31 26.75 -70.16 -91.79
C SER A 31 28.02 -69.34 -92.11
N THR A 32 28.13 -68.80 -93.33
CA THR A 32 29.25 -67.95 -93.77
C THR A 32 29.23 -66.54 -93.16
N LYS A 33 28.22 -66.19 -92.37
CA LYS A 33 28.08 -64.84 -91.77
C LYS A 33 28.93 -64.61 -90.53
N TYR A 34 29.46 -65.66 -89.91
CA TYR A 34 30.30 -65.54 -88.73
C TYR A 34 31.67 -66.14 -89.03
N LYS A 35 32.70 -65.29 -89.06
CA LYS A 35 34.09 -65.76 -89.06
C LYS A 35 34.30 -66.59 -87.78
N PRO A 36 35.04 -67.71 -87.85
CA PRO A 36 35.34 -68.51 -86.67
C PRO A 36 35.96 -67.60 -85.60
N LEU A 37 35.38 -67.59 -84.39
CA LEU A 37 35.94 -66.86 -83.27
C LEU A 37 37.31 -67.47 -82.95
N GLN A 38 38.38 -66.78 -83.33
CA GLN A 38 39.75 -67.20 -83.03
C GLN A 38 40.04 -66.88 -81.57
N TYR A 39 39.67 -67.79 -80.67
CA TYR A 39 39.92 -67.69 -79.23
C TYR A 39 41.41 -67.43 -78.93
N GLU A 40 42.31 -67.96 -79.76
CA GLU A 40 43.75 -67.73 -79.69
C GLU A 40 44.15 -66.25 -79.88
N GLN A 41 43.38 -65.47 -80.65
CA GLN A 41 43.62 -64.03 -80.84
C GLN A 41 42.97 -63.16 -79.77
N LEU A 42 41.92 -63.65 -79.10
CA LEU A 42 41.22 -62.93 -78.02
C LEU A 42 41.89 -63.12 -76.65
N GLN A 43 42.50 -64.29 -76.41
CA GLN A 43 43.24 -64.58 -75.19
C GLN A 43 44.32 -63.53 -74.86
N PRO A 44 45.22 -63.13 -75.79
CA PRO A 44 46.21 -62.11 -75.51
C PRO A 44 45.60 -60.73 -75.24
N ILE A 45 44.45 -60.41 -75.86
CA ILE A 45 43.73 -59.14 -75.61
C ILE A 45 43.10 -59.14 -74.21
N LEU A 46 42.52 -60.27 -73.79
CA LEU A 46 41.97 -60.43 -72.44
C LEU A 46 43.07 -60.42 -71.38
N ASP A 47 44.19 -61.09 -71.62
CA ASP A 47 45.32 -61.09 -70.70
C ASP A 47 46.00 -59.72 -70.64
N ALA A 48 46.13 -59.00 -71.77
CA ALA A 48 46.56 -57.60 -71.77
C ALA A 48 45.60 -56.69 -70.99
N ARG A 49 44.28 -56.88 -71.15
CA ARG A 49 43.26 -56.16 -70.36
C ARG A 49 43.33 -56.50 -68.88
N ARG A 50 43.54 -57.77 -68.49
CA ARG A 50 43.72 -58.20 -67.10
C ARG A 50 44.94 -57.55 -66.47
N VAL A 51 46.07 -57.53 -67.17
CA VAL A 51 47.30 -56.86 -66.73
C VAL A 51 47.07 -55.35 -66.58
N ALA A 52 46.38 -54.71 -67.54
CA ALA A 52 46.03 -53.29 -67.45
C ALA A 52 45.09 -52.97 -66.26
N CYS A 53 44.09 -53.82 -66.01
CA CYS A 53 43.21 -53.71 -64.84
C CYS A 53 44.00 -53.90 -63.53
N ALA A 54 44.87 -54.90 -63.43
CA ALA A 54 45.71 -55.13 -62.25
C ALA A 54 46.64 -53.93 -61.98
N HIS A 55 47.24 -53.35 -63.02
CA HIS A 55 48.04 -52.14 -62.92
C HIS A 55 47.20 -50.92 -62.47
N THR A 56 45.96 -50.81 -62.92
CA THR A 56 45.03 -49.76 -62.47
C THR A 56 44.66 -49.93 -61.00
N VAL A 57 44.37 -51.14 -60.55
CA VAL A 57 44.12 -51.46 -59.13
C VAL A 57 45.35 -51.16 -58.28
N GLN A 58 46.55 -51.54 -58.73
CA GLN A 58 47.80 -51.23 -58.02
C GLN A 58 48.05 -49.72 -57.93
N LYS A 59 47.75 -48.96 -58.99
CA LYS A 59 47.80 -47.49 -58.97
C LYS A 59 46.81 -46.91 -57.96
N ILE A 60 45.57 -47.40 -57.93
CA ILE A 60 44.55 -46.98 -56.95
C ILE A 60 45.05 -47.26 -55.54
N GLN A 61 45.55 -48.45 -55.24
CA GLN A 61 46.10 -48.81 -53.93
C GLN A 61 47.28 -47.89 -53.53
N LYS A 62 48.21 -47.61 -54.44
CA LYS A 62 49.32 -46.67 -54.20
C LYS A 62 48.79 -45.26 -53.89
N THR A 63 47.83 -44.76 -54.67
CA THR A 63 47.24 -43.43 -54.40
C THR A 63 46.48 -43.38 -53.07
N GLN A 64 45.78 -44.45 -52.69
CA GLN A 64 45.12 -44.56 -51.39
C GLN A 64 46.12 -44.56 -50.24
N GLN A 65 47.23 -45.31 -50.34
CA GLN A 65 48.29 -45.29 -49.33
C GLN A 65 48.95 -43.92 -49.19
N VAL A 66 49.22 -43.23 -50.31
CA VAL A 66 49.76 -41.86 -50.29
C VAL A 66 48.77 -40.89 -49.64
N ALA A 67 47.49 -40.98 -49.99
CA ALA A 67 46.43 -40.17 -49.38
C ALA A 67 46.28 -40.43 -47.87
N GLN A 68 46.35 -41.70 -47.43
CA GLN A 68 46.31 -42.07 -46.01
C GLN A 68 47.52 -41.51 -45.25
N ARG A 69 48.74 -41.63 -45.79
CA ARG A 69 49.95 -41.06 -45.20
C ARG A 69 49.88 -39.54 -45.12
N ALA A 70 49.36 -38.88 -46.16
CA ALA A 70 49.16 -37.44 -46.16
C ALA A 70 48.18 -37.01 -45.06
N ARG A 71 47.04 -37.70 -44.93
CA ARG A 71 46.07 -37.46 -43.85
C ARG A 71 46.69 -37.64 -42.47
N GLN A 72 47.43 -38.72 -42.25
CA GLN A 72 48.14 -38.95 -40.98
C GLN A 72 49.16 -37.86 -40.68
N LYS A 73 49.92 -37.39 -41.68
CA LYS A 73 50.88 -36.29 -41.50
C LYS A 73 50.17 -34.99 -41.08
N THR A 74 49.05 -34.65 -41.72
CA THR A 74 48.26 -33.46 -41.36
C THR A 74 47.72 -33.57 -39.93
N LEU A 75 47.21 -34.73 -39.55
CA LEU A 75 46.66 -34.99 -38.22
C LEU A 75 47.72 -34.91 -37.12
N LEU A 76 48.89 -35.54 -37.34
CA LEU A 76 50.03 -35.42 -36.42
C LEU A 76 50.53 -33.98 -36.28
N ARG A 77 50.46 -33.18 -37.35
CA ARG A 77 50.78 -31.75 -37.27
C ARG A 77 49.80 -31.01 -36.36
N GLN A 78 48.50 -31.27 -36.51
CA GLN A 78 47.47 -30.67 -35.66
C GLN A 78 47.64 -31.07 -34.18
N HIS A 79 47.93 -32.33 -33.88
CA HIS A 79 48.22 -32.75 -32.51
C HIS A 79 49.46 -32.08 -31.92
N ARG A 80 50.52 -31.91 -32.71
CA ARG A 80 51.71 -31.18 -32.26
C ARG A 80 51.39 -29.71 -31.96
N GLU A 81 50.57 -29.07 -32.78
CA GLU A 81 50.12 -27.69 -32.53
C GLU A 81 49.35 -27.59 -31.20
N VAL A 82 48.43 -28.53 -30.92
CA VAL A 82 47.69 -28.59 -29.64
C VAL A 82 48.65 -28.80 -28.47
N TRP A 83 49.60 -29.73 -28.57
CA TRP A 83 50.54 -30.00 -27.49
C TRP A 83 51.53 -28.86 -27.24
N MET A 84 52.00 -28.16 -28.28
CA MET A 84 52.82 -26.97 -28.10
C MET A 84 52.05 -25.87 -27.37
N TRP A 85 50.77 -25.68 -27.72
CA TRP A 85 49.91 -24.73 -27.02
C TRP A 85 49.67 -25.13 -25.57
N GLU A 86 49.34 -26.40 -25.31
CA GLU A 86 49.12 -26.86 -23.94
C GLU A 86 50.38 -26.79 -23.11
N GLN A 87 51.55 -27.13 -23.66
CA GLN A 87 52.83 -26.97 -22.98
C GLN A 87 53.02 -25.51 -22.54
N ALA A 88 52.80 -24.54 -23.43
CA ALA A 88 52.92 -23.12 -23.09
C ALA A 88 51.88 -22.68 -22.04
N LYS A 89 50.66 -23.22 -22.10
CA LYS A 89 49.60 -22.96 -21.11
C LYS A 89 49.95 -23.54 -19.74
N LEU A 90 50.43 -24.77 -19.68
CA LEU A 90 50.83 -25.44 -18.43
C LEU A 90 52.07 -24.79 -17.83
N MET A 91 53.05 -24.37 -18.63
CA MET A 91 54.20 -23.60 -18.13
C MET A 91 53.74 -22.33 -17.42
N LYS A 92 52.85 -21.55 -18.05
CA LYS A 92 52.29 -20.33 -17.43
C LYS A 92 51.45 -20.63 -16.17
N ALA A 93 50.67 -21.71 -16.21
CA ALA A 93 49.87 -22.12 -15.06
C ALA A 93 50.76 -22.57 -13.90
N GLY A 94 51.85 -23.28 -14.18
CA GLY A 94 52.89 -23.67 -13.23
C GLY A 94 53.57 -22.45 -12.60
N GLU A 95 54.09 -21.53 -13.42
CA GLU A 95 54.68 -20.27 -12.95
C GLU A 95 53.71 -19.48 -12.05
N LYS A 96 52.41 -19.43 -12.42
CA LYS A 96 51.38 -18.77 -11.61
C LYS A 96 51.13 -19.50 -10.29
N ALA A 97 51.00 -20.82 -10.31
CA ALA A 97 50.76 -21.62 -9.11
C ALA A 97 51.95 -21.54 -8.14
N GLU A 98 53.18 -21.58 -8.66
CA GLU A 98 54.40 -21.39 -7.89
C GLU A 98 54.43 -20.00 -7.25
N ALA A 99 54.11 -18.95 -7.99
CA ALA A 99 54.05 -17.58 -7.44
C ALA A 99 52.96 -17.43 -6.37
N GLU A 100 51.78 -18.04 -6.56
CA GLU A 100 50.69 -18.06 -5.58
C GLU A 100 51.10 -18.81 -4.30
N LEU A 101 51.75 -19.97 -4.46
CA LEU A 101 52.25 -20.77 -3.35
C LEU A 101 53.35 -20.03 -2.59
N GLN A 102 54.32 -19.42 -3.28
CA GLN A 102 55.34 -18.57 -2.67
C GLN A 102 54.69 -17.40 -1.91
N SER A 103 53.71 -16.72 -2.51
CA SER A 103 52.98 -15.64 -1.83
C SER A 103 52.23 -16.12 -0.59
N PHE A 104 51.61 -17.31 -0.64
CA PHE A 104 50.92 -17.92 0.50
C PHE A 104 51.90 -18.26 1.62
N LEU A 105 53.04 -18.87 1.28
CA LEU A 105 54.11 -19.24 2.19
C LEU A 105 54.79 -18.02 2.83
N GLU A 106 54.93 -16.91 2.10
CA GLU A 106 55.44 -15.65 2.64
C GLU A 106 54.47 -14.97 3.61
N LYS A 107 53.16 -15.05 3.33
CA LYS A 107 52.10 -14.45 4.17
C LYS A 107 51.86 -15.22 5.45
N ASN A 108 51.96 -16.55 5.41
CA ASN A 108 51.67 -17.43 6.53
C ASN A 108 52.97 -18.04 7.10
N ARG A 109 53.93 -17.20 7.50
CA ARG A 109 55.14 -17.63 8.23
C ARG A 109 54.83 -17.95 9.70
N ASP A 110 53.89 -18.86 9.92
CA ASP A 110 53.68 -19.47 11.23
C ASP A 110 54.72 -20.58 11.44
N GLY A 111 54.92 -20.99 12.70
CA GLY A 111 55.99 -21.93 13.07
C GLY A 111 55.93 -23.27 12.35
N VAL A 112 54.73 -23.79 12.05
CA VAL A 112 54.55 -25.07 11.34
C VAL A 112 54.91 -24.96 9.85
N ILE A 113 54.53 -23.87 9.18
CA ILE A 113 54.85 -23.64 7.77
C ILE A 113 56.35 -23.37 7.59
N SER A 114 56.98 -22.71 8.57
CA SER A 114 58.44 -22.50 8.59
C SER A 114 59.20 -23.83 8.74
N GLN A 115 58.72 -24.73 9.60
CA GLN A 115 59.28 -26.08 9.73
C GLN A 115 59.16 -26.87 8.42
N MET A 116 58.01 -26.79 7.73
CA MET A 116 57.83 -27.44 6.42
C MET A 116 58.81 -26.91 5.35
N GLN A 117 59.10 -25.60 5.34
CA GLN A 117 60.10 -25.01 4.44
C GLN A 117 61.52 -25.50 4.76
N ASP A 118 61.86 -25.60 6.04
CA ASP A 118 63.15 -26.17 6.47
C ASP A 118 63.27 -27.64 6.05
N TYR A 119 62.19 -28.42 6.14
CA TYR A 119 62.13 -29.79 5.64
C TYR A 119 62.26 -29.87 4.12
N GLU A 120 61.64 -28.98 3.34
CA GLU A 120 61.81 -28.98 1.88
C GLU A 120 63.25 -28.69 1.48
N LEU A 121 63.93 -27.75 2.16
CA LEU A 121 65.35 -27.47 1.92
C LEU A 121 66.25 -28.68 2.24
N ILE A 122 65.89 -29.48 3.24
CA ILE A 122 66.57 -30.74 3.56
C ILE A 122 66.32 -31.75 2.44
N LEU A 123 65.07 -31.93 2.01
CA LEU A 123 64.71 -32.84 0.92
C LEU A 123 65.36 -32.45 -0.41
N GLU A 124 65.47 -31.16 -0.73
CA GLU A 124 66.19 -30.68 -1.91
C GLU A 124 67.67 -31.08 -1.87
N ARG A 125 68.32 -30.93 -0.71
CA ARG A 125 69.72 -31.36 -0.53
C ARG A 125 69.88 -32.86 -0.66
N GLU A 126 68.96 -33.65 -0.09
CA GLU A 126 68.97 -35.11 -0.19
C GLU A 126 68.72 -35.56 -1.63
N ARG A 127 67.76 -34.95 -2.33
CA ARG A 127 67.46 -35.22 -3.75
C ARG A 127 68.65 -34.91 -4.64
N GLU A 128 69.29 -33.75 -4.46
CA GLU A 128 70.47 -33.41 -5.25
C GLU A 128 71.61 -34.38 -4.90
N GLY A 129 71.88 -34.64 -3.62
CA GLY A 129 72.88 -35.64 -3.20
C GLY A 129 72.65 -37.03 -3.80
N PHE A 130 71.40 -37.50 -3.83
CA PHE A 130 71.00 -38.74 -4.47
C PHE A 130 71.24 -38.71 -5.98
N ARG A 131 70.86 -37.62 -6.66
CA ARG A 131 71.13 -37.40 -8.09
C ARG A 131 72.63 -37.37 -8.38
N GLU A 132 73.43 -36.74 -7.53
CA GLU A 132 74.88 -36.72 -7.66
C GLU A 132 75.46 -38.14 -7.54
N ALA A 133 74.97 -38.94 -6.59
CA ALA A 133 75.46 -40.30 -6.36
C ALA A 133 75.00 -41.31 -7.42
N THR A 134 73.83 -41.12 -8.03
CA THR A 134 73.20 -42.13 -8.90
C THR A 134 73.24 -41.76 -10.38
N VAL A 135 73.05 -40.49 -10.71
CA VAL A 135 72.91 -40.03 -12.11
C VAL A 135 74.26 -39.58 -12.67
N LYS A 136 75.07 -38.82 -11.91
CA LYS A 136 76.38 -38.34 -12.41
C LYS A 136 77.33 -39.48 -12.82
N PRO A 137 77.43 -40.62 -12.10
CA PRO A 137 78.28 -41.73 -12.53
C PRO A 137 77.85 -42.33 -13.88
N ILE A 138 76.54 -42.34 -14.19
CA ILE A 138 76.05 -42.81 -15.51
C ILE A 138 76.48 -41.84 -16.62
N TRP A 139 76.39 -40.53 -16.36
CA TRP A 139 76.84 -39.52 -17.31
C TRP A 139 78.35 -39.58 -17.53
N GLN A 140 79.13 -39.72 -16.46
CA GLN A 140 80.58 -39.91 -16.54
C GLN A 140 80.91 -41.18 -17.33
N LEU A 141 80.26 -42.31 -17.04
CA LEU A 141 80.43 -43.54 -17.81
C LEU A 141 80.09 -43.34 -19.29
N LYS A 142 79.01 -42.62 -19.60
CA LYS A 142 78.63 -42.30 -20.98
C LYS A 142 79.68 -41.43 -21.68
N GLU A 143 80.19 -40.40 -21.03
CA GLU A 143 81.23 -39.52 -21.55
C GLU A 143 82.54 -40.28 -21.77
N ASP A 144 82.95 -41.11 -20.82
CA ASP A 144 84.12 -41.98 -20.92
C ASP A 144 84.02 -42.97 -22.09
N LEU A 145 82.84 -43.58 -22.27
CA LEU A 145 82.58 -44.46 -23.41
C LEU A 145 82.61 -43.69 -24.74
N GLN A 146 82.06 -42.47 -24.79
CA GLN A 146 82.11 -41.62 -25.99
C GLN A 146 83.55 -41.22 -26.33
N TYR A 147 84.36 -40.86 -25.32
CA TYR A 147 85.77 -40.53 -25.48
C TYR A 147 86.56 -41.75 -26.00
N ARG A 148 86.40 -42.93 -25.37
CA ARG A 148 87.05 -44.17 -25.80
C ARG A 148 86.65 -44.59 -27.22
N LEU A 149 85.38 -44.40 -27.60
CA LEU A 149 84.90 -44.65 -28.96
C LEU A 149 85.53 -43.69 -29.98
N ALA A 150 85.63 -42.41 -29.65
CA ALA A 150 86.30 -41.41 -30.49
C ALA A 150 87.81 -41.71 -30.63
N GLU A 151 88.47 -42.13 -29.56
CA GLU A 151 89.88 -42.51 -29.54
C GLU A 151 90.17 -43.75 -30.40
N VAL A 152 89.30 -44.77 -30.35
CA VAL A 152 89.42 -45.95 -31.22
C VAL A 152 89.15 -45.63 -32.69
N GLN A 153 88.23 -44.70 -32.98
CA GLN A 153 88.00 -44.20 -34.34
C GLN A 153 89.20 -43.40 -34.89
N GLN A 154 89.99 -42.75 -34.03
CA GLN A 154 91.22 -42.06 -34.41
C GLN A 154 92.44 -42.99 -34.54
N ARG A 155 92.55 -44.03 -33.71
CA ARG A 155 93.67 -44.99 -33.69
C ARG A 155 93.59 -46.08 -34.78
N THR A 156 92.52 -46.13 -35.58
CA THR A 156 92.33 -47.16 -36.63
C THR A 156 93.37 -47.08 -37.79
N LEU A 157 94.33 -46.15 -37.75
CA LEU A 157 95.43 -46.03 -38.72
C LEU A 157 96.73 -46.78 -38.33
N GLN A 158 96.89 -47.25 -37.09
CA GLN A 158 98.09 -48.00 -36.67
C GLN A 158 97.70 -49.22 -35.80
N GLN A 159 97.96 -50.42 -36.35
CA GLN A 159 97.94 -51.77 -35.75
C GLN A 159 97.10 -52.00 -34.48
N ARG A 160 95.98 -52.73 -34.64
CA ARG A 160 95.24 -53.37 -33.53
C ARG A 160 96.07 -54.50 -32.91
N SER A 161 96.38 -54.41 -31.61
CA SER A 161 96.99 -55.49 -30.84
C SER A 161 95.94 -56.26 -30.01
N HIS A 162 96.18 -57.56 -29.77
CA HIS A 162 95.30 -58.44 -28.99
C HIS A 162 95.04 -57.99 -27.53
N SER A 163 95.85 -57.07 -26.99
CA SER A 163 95.63 -56.44 -25.68
C SER A 163 94.37 -55.55 -25.64
N GLU A 164 93.91 -55.03 -26.79
CA GLU A 164 92.76 -54.11 -26.87
C GLU A 164 91.43 -54.85 -26.70
N ILE A 165 91.34 -56.12 -27.13
CA ILE A 165 90.11 -56.93 -27.03
C ILE A 165 89.78 -57.24 -25.56
N SER A 166 90.81 -57.53 -24.76
CA SER A 166 90.66 -57.78 -23.32
C SER A 166 90.26 -56.53 -22.53
N ASP A 167 90.59 -55.33 -23.02
CA ASP A 167 90.20 -54.05 -22.42
C ASP A 167 88.71 -53.76 -22.67
N TRP A 168 88.23 -54.01 -23.90
CA TRP A 168 86.80 -53.87 -24.24
C TRP A 168 85.89 -54.88 -23.52
N ASP A 169 86.35 -56.11 -23.30
CA ASP A 169 85.62 -57.10 -22.49
C ASP A 169 85.55 -56.70 -21.01
N SER A 170 86.51 -55.92 -20.50
CA SER A 170 86.45 -55.32 -19.16
C SER A 170 85.43 -54.19 -19.10
N VAL A 171 85.46 -53.28 -20.08
CA VAL A 171 84.51 -52.16 -20.20
C VAL A 171 83.07 -52.64 -20.35
N LEU A 172 82.80 -53.68 -21.16
CA LEU A 172 81.46 -54.24 -21.31
C LEU A 172 80.94 -54.88 -20.01
N ARG A 173 81.81 -55.51 -19.21
CA ARG A 173 81.45 -56.04 -17.89
C ARG A 173 81.12 -54.92 -16.91
N GLU A 174 81.86 -53.82 -16.94
CA GLU A 174 81.61 -52.63 -16.12
C GLU A 174 80.27 -51.97 -16.50
N VAL A 175 79.99 -51.78 -17.79
CA VAL A 175 78.70 -51.26 -18.28
C VAL A 175 77.54 -52.16 -17.87
N LYS A 176 77.71 -53.48 -17.96
CA LYS A 176 76.69 -54.44 -17.51
C LYS A 176 76.47 -54.34 -15.99
N SER A 177 77.56 -54.25 -15.21
CA SER A 177 77.49 -54.07 -13.76
C SER A 177 76.75 -52.79 -13.37
N VAL A 178 77.05 -51.66 -14.02
CA VAL A 178 76.36 -50.38 -13.76
C VAL A 178 74.89 -50.45 -14.18
N LYS A 179 74.58 -51.12 -15.29
CA LYS A 179 73.20 -51.34 -15.71
C LYS A 179 72.42 -52.19 -14.70
N ASP A 180 73.02 -53.26 -14.18
CA ASP A 180 72.39 -54.14 -13.19
C ASP A 180 72.21 -53.39 -11.86
N GLN A 181 73.20 -52.58 -11.43
CA GLN A 181 73.09 -51.71 -10.25
C GLN A 181 71.98 -50.66 -10.38
N GLN A 182 71.86 -50.03 -11.55
CA GLN A 182 70.78 -49.08 -11.83
C GLN A 182 69.42 -49.77 -11.87
N GLY A 183 69.34 -50.98 -12.43
CA GLY A 183 68.13 -51.79 -12.41
C GLY A 183 67.65 -52.08 -10.98
N ALA A 184 68.57 -52.57 -10.12
CA ALA A 184 68.26 -52.85 -8.72
C ALA A 184 67.86 -51.58 -7.94
N LEU A 185 68.51 -50.44 -8.23
CA LEU A 185 68.17 -49.17 -7.61
C LEU A 185 66.77 -48.68 -8.02
N VAL A 186 66.41 -48.80 -9.31
CA VAL A 186 65.07 -48.45 -9.80
C VAL A 186 64.00 -49.36 -9.20
N GLU A 187 64.27 -50.66 -9.08
CA GLU A 187 63.35 -51.60 -8.42
C GLU A 187 63.14 -51.25 -6.94
N ASN A 188 64.21 -50.91 -6.22
CA ASN A 188 64.13 -50.47 -4.81
C ASN A 188 63.34 -49.16 -4.69
N LEU A 189 63.63 -48.17 -5.53
CA LEU A 189 62.86 -46.91 -5.57
C LEU A 189 61.39 -47.16 -5.87
N HIS A 190 61.07 -48.07 -6.79
CA HIS A 190 59.69 -48.42 -7.09
C HIS A 190 58.98 -49.01 -5.86
N PHE A 191 59.67 -49.88 -5.11
CA PHE A 191 59.13 -50.43 -3.87
C PHE A 191 58.94 -49.35 -2.78
N GLU A 192 59.90 -48.44 -2.62
CA GLU A 192 59.79 -47.29 -1.71
C GLU A 192 58.61 -46.39 -2.09
N CYS A 193 58.46 -46.06 -3.38
CA CYS A 193 57.31 -45.29 -3.89
C CYS A 193 55.98 -45.97 -3.54
N LEU A 194 55.84 -47.28 -3.81
CA LEU A 194 54.63 -48.03 -3.48
C LEU A 194 54.36 -48.04 -1.97
N SER A 195 55.40 -48.14 -1.14
CA SER A 195 55.26 -48.08 0.32
C SER A 195 54.76 -46.71 0.77
N VAL A 196 55.34 -45.64 0.25
CA VAL A 196 54.94 -44.27 0.56
C VAL A 196 53.52 -43.98 0.07
N GLU A 197 53.15 -44.44 -1.13
CA GLU A 197 51.79 -44.32 -1.66
C GLU A 197 50.77 -45.02 -0.74
N GLN A 198 51.10 -46.22 -0.22
CA GLN A 198 50.26 -46.92 0.75
C GLN A 198 50.16 -46.17 2.08
N GLU A 199 51.27 -45.61 2.58
CA GLU A 199 51.26 -44.78 3.79
C GLU A 199 50.39 -43.54 3.61
N ILE A 200 50.53 -42.82 2.49
CA ILE A 200 49.71 -41.65 2.17
C ILE A 200 48.23 -42.03 2.05
N PHE A 201 47.92 -43.13 1.36
CA PHE A 201 46.56 -43.63 1.22
C PHE A 201 45.95 -43.97 2.60
N ALA A 202 46.73 -44.60 3.48
CA ALA A 202 46.30 -44.94 4.83
C ALA A 202 46.00 -43.72 5.72
N ILE A 203 46.53 -42.54 5.40
CA ILE A 203 46.22 -41.29 6.12
C ILE A 203 44.79 -40.80 5.81
N GLY A 204 44.17 -41.23 4.71
CA GLY A 204 42.75 -40.96 4.44
C GLY A 204 42.39 -39.48 4.18
N ILE A 205 43.35 -38.69 3.70
CA ILE A 205 43.15 -37.24 3.45
C ILE A 205 42.05 -37.00 2.39
N GLU A 206 41.90 -37.88 1.39
CA GLU A 206 40.85 -37.76 0.36
C GLU A 206 39.43 -37.87 0.93
N GLU A 207 39.24 -38.74 1.93
CA GLU A 207 37.95 -38.94 2.63
C GLU A 207 37.62 -37.73 3.51
N SER A 208 38.65 -37.12 4.10
CA SER A 208 38.53 -35.94 4.98
C SER A 208 38.14 -34.67 4.22
N LEU A 209 38.54 -34.53 2.95
CA LEU A 209 38.24 -33.35 2.12
C LEU A 209 36.91 -33.45 1.34
N SER A 210 36.30 -34.64 1.33
CA SER A 210 35.13 -34.95 0.50
C SER A 210 33.89 -35.37 1.29
N SER A 211 33.91 -35.21 2.62
CA SER A 211 32.82 -35.64 3.50
C SER A 211 31.51 -34.93 3.17
N ALA A 212 30.71 -35.55 2.30
CA ALA A 212 29.31 -35.19 2.11
C ALA A 212 28.55 -35.28 3.44
N GLU A 213 29.05 -36.07 4.41
CA GLU A 213 28.51 -36.17 5.77
C GLU A 213 28.70 -34.90 6.60
N GLU A 214 29.80 -34.16 6.45
CA GLU A 214 29.97 -32.86 7.10
C GLU A 214 28.99 -31.81 6.54
N ILE A 215 28.79 -31.83 5.23
CA ILE A 215 27.82 -30.95 4.54
C ILE A 215 26.38 -31.31 4.93
N LEU A 216 26.07 -32.61 5.03
CA LEU A 216 24.78 -33.12 5.51
C LEU A 216 24.57 -32.86 7.00
N GLY A 217 25.63 -32.87 7.80
CA GLY A 217 25.59 -32.49 9.21
C GLY A 217 25.24 -31.01 9.39
N ALA A 218 25.85 -30.13 8.58
CA ALA A 218 25.56 -28.70 8.58
C ALA A 218 24.11 -28.39 8.13
N LEU A 219 23.51 -29.23 7.26
CA LEU A 219 22.10 -29.09 6.86
C LEU A 219 21.13 -29.25 8.03
N LYS A 220 21.41 -30.17 8.96
CA LYS A 220 20.49 -30.53 10.06
C LYS A 220 20.54 -29.58 11.26
N GLN A 221 21.60 -28.80 11.38
CA GLN A 221 21.76 -27.90 12.51
C GLN A 221 20.88 -26.65 12.34
N ASN A 222 20.14 -26.29 13.40
CA ASN A 222 19.42 -25.02 13.43
C ASN A 222 20.38 -23.85 13.67
N PRO A 223 20.11 -22.65 13.13
CA PRO A 223 20.95 -21.48 13.36
C PRO A 223 21.02 -21.13 14.86
N GLU A 224 22.24 -20.95 15.39
CA GLU A 224 22.46 -20.61 16.81
C GLU A 224 21.84 -19.26 17.16
N GLU A 225 21.82 -18.33 16.21
CA GLU A 225 21.21 -17.00 16.35
C GLU A 225 19.70 -17.10 16.60
N LEU A 226 19.03 -18.06 15.94
CA LEU A 226 17.61 -18.28 16.12
C LEU A 226 17.32 -19.00 17.44
N LEU A 227 18.18 -19.94 17.84
CA LEU A 227 18.07 -20.64 19.12
C LEU A 227 18.26 -19.68 20.30
N SER A 228 19.23 -18.77 20.21
CA SER A 228 19.54 -17.77 21.24
C SER A 228 18.56 -16.58 21.27
N ALA A 229 17.86 -16.30 20.15
CA ALA A 229 16.90 -15.20 20.09
C ALA A 229 15.75 -15.37 21.11
N TRP A 230 15.47 -14.31 21.87
CA TRP A 230 14.35 -14.26 22.80
C TRP A 230 13.02 -14.11 22.05
N CYS A 231 11.99 -14.84 22.48
CA CYS A 231 10.64 -14.75 21.89
C CYS A 231 9.58 -14.87 22.99
N SER A 232 8.64 -13.93 23.02
CA SER A 232 7.49 -13.93 23.95
C SER A 232 6.42 -14.96 23.58
N TYR A 233 6.49 -15.55 22.38
CA TYR A 233 5.53 -16.51 21.84
C TYR A 233 6.24 -17.83 21.47
N PRO A 234 6.32 -18.81 22.39
CA PRO A 234 7.06 -20.05 22.17
C PRO A 234 6.60 -20.84 20.94
N ASP A 235 5.28 -20.95 20.73
CA ASP A 235 4.69 -21.69 19.60
C ASP A 235 5.10 -21.06 18.25
N PHE A 236 5.19 -19.73 18.20
CA PHE A 236 5.68 -19.03 17.02
C PHE A 236 7.15 -19.36 16.72
N LYS A 237 8.01 -19.36 17.75
CA LYS A 237 9.41 -19.76 17.62
C LYS A 237 9.56 -21.21 17.16
N THR A 238 8.74 -22.13 17.66
CA THR A 238 8.75 -23.53 17.19
C THR A 238 8.31 -23.66 15.73
N SER A 239 7.35 -22.85 15.29
CA SER A 239 6.90 -22.82 13.88
C SER A 239 8.03 -22.34 12.96
N LEU A 240 8.78 -21.31 13.36
CA LEU A 240 9.96 -20.86 12.62
C LEU A 240 11.04 -21.94 12.53
N LEU A 241 11.30 -22.68 13.61
CA LEU A 241 12.25 -23.80 13.59
C LEU A 241 11.79 -24.92 12.66
N GLN A 242 10.48 -25.20 12.60
CA GLN A 242 9.92 -26.18 11.66
C GLN A 242 10.13 -25.78 10.20
N GLU A 243 10.05 -24.48 9.87
CA GLU A 243 10.37 -23.99 8.52
C GLU A 243 11.83 -24.26 8.12
N PHE A 244 12.77 -24.14 9.07
CA PHE A 244 14.17 -24.52 8.83
C PHE A 244 14.32 -26.03 8.59
N HIS A 245 13.64 -26.86 9.38
CA HIS A 245 13.63 -28.30 9.17
C HIS A 245 13.04 -28.68 7.81
N ALA A 246 11.91 -28.09 7.41
CA ALA A 246 11.29 -28.33 6.12
C ALA A 246 12.19 -27.89 4.94
N LEU A 247 12.92 -26.76 5.10
CA LEU A 247 13.92 -26.33 4.13
C LEU A 247 15.04 -27.36 3.99
N SER A 248 15.60 -27.82 5.11
CA SER A 248 16.66 -28.82 5.13
C SER A 248 16.22 -30.13 4.48
N GLU A 249 15.05 -30.67 4.82
CA GLU A 249 14.51 -31.90 4.22
C GLU A 249 14.34 -31.81 2.69
N LYS A 250 13.87 -30.66 2.21
CA LYS A 250 13.73 -30.40 0.76
C LYS A 250 15.07 -30.43 0.04
N TYR A 251 16.13 -29.91 0.64
CA TYR A 251 17.46 -29.91 0.05
C TYR A 251 18.17 -31.26 0.23
N GLU A 252 18.01 -31.91 1.37
CA GLU A 252 18.55 -33.25 1.66
C GLU A 252 18.01 -34.29 0.67
N SER A 253 16.70 -34.34 0.43
CA SER A 253 16.10 -35.27 -0.53
C SER A 253 16.64 -35.09 -1.95
N LYS A 254 16.85 -33.84 -2.38
CA LYS A 254 17.43 -33.52 -3.69
C LYS A 254 18.92 -33.87 -3.75
N LEU A 255 19.67 -33.57 -2.69
CA LEU A 255 21.09 -33.92 -2.60
C LEU A 255 21.25 -35.44 -2.63
N LEU A 256 20.43 -36.19 -1.90
CA LEU A 256 20.46 -37.65 -1.90
C LEU A 256 20.24 -38.21 -3.31
N ASN A 257 19.27 -37.68 -4.06
CA ASN A 257 19.04 -38.11 -5.44
C ASN A 257 20.26 -37.86 -6.35
N ILE A 258 20.91 -36.71 -6.21
CA ILE A 258 22.11 -36.38 -6.99
C ILE A 258 23.30 -37.25 -6.56
N THR A 259 23.49 -37.45 -5.26
CA THR A 259 24.54 -38.31 -4.71
C THR A 259 24.37 -39.76 -5.17
N ASN A 260 23.14 -40.28 -5.17
CA ASN A 260 22.84 -41.62 -5.69
C ASN A 260 23.19 -41.71 -7.19
N CYS A 261 22.82 -40.72 -7.99
CA CYS A 261 23.19 -40.65 -9.42
C CYS A 261 24.73 -40.62 -9.60
N LEU A 262 25.46 -39.87 -8.77
CA LEU A 262 26.92 -39.83 -8.79
C LEU A 262 27.56 -41.16 -8.39
N GLN A 263 26.97 -41.87 -7.42
CA GLN A 263 27.41 -43.21 -7.01
C GLN A 263 27.15 -44.26 -8.08
N GLU A 264 25.99 -44.21 -8.75
CA GLU A 264 25.63 -45.12 -9.84
C GLU A 264 26.59 -44.99 -11.04
N ILE A 265 26.97 -43.77 -11.41
CA ILE A 265 27.95 -43.53 -12.48
C ILE A 265 29.36 -43.87 -11.99
N GLY A 266 29.70 -43.50 -10.74
CA GLY A 266 31.01 -43.68 -10.14
C GLY A 266 32.04 -42.65 -10.63
N ARG A 267 33.06 -42.37 -9.79
CA ARG A 267 34.13 -41.37 -10.05
C ARG A 267 34.79 -41.56 -11.42
N CYS A 268 35.02 -42.81 -11.82
CA CYS A 268 35.69 -43.16 -13.07
C CYS A 268 34.73 -43.68 -14.16
N CYS A 269 33.40 -43.55 -14.01
CA CYS A 269 32.40 -44.04 -14.97
C CYS A 269 32.55 -45.55 -15.32
N GLY A 270 32.95 -46.37 -14.36
CA GLY A 270 33.18 -47.81 -14.54
C GLY A 270 34.48 -48.17 -15.28
N TRP A 271 35.35 -47.20 -15.59
CA TRP A 271 36.67 -47.44 -16.20
C TRP A 271 37.77 -47.58 -15.14
N PRO A 272 38.88 -48.27 -15.47
CA PRO A 272 40.10 -48.21 -14.67
C PRO A 272 40.56 -46.76 -14.50
N GLU A 273 41.11 -46.43 -13.33
CA GLU A 273 41.54 -45.07 -13.00
C GLU A 273 42.59 -44.54 -13.98
N GLU A 274 43.56 -45.37 -14.38
CA GLU A 274 44.56 -45.03 -15.39
C GLU A 274 43.94 -44.62 -16.74
N ASP A 275 43.02 -45.45 -17.27
CA ASP A 275 42.32 -45.18 -18.53
C ASP A 275 41.45 -43.92 -18.42
N HIS A 276 40.78 -43.73 -17.28
CA HIS A 276 39.95 -42.55 -17.01
C HIS A 276 40.78 -41.28 -16.91
N MET A 277 41.94 -41.31 -16.25
CA MET A 277 42.88 -40.20 -16.17
C MET A 277 43.39 -39.81 -17.56
N VAL A 278 43.79 -40.79 -18.38
CA VAL A 278 44.18 -40.55 -19.78
C VAL A 278 43.04 -39.87 -20.54
N PHE A 279 41.81 -40.34 -20.36
CA PHE A 279 40.64 -39.71 -20.96
C PHE A 279 40.47 -38.26 -20.50
N GLN A 280 40.49 -37.99 -19.20
CA GLN A 280 40.34 -36.64 -18.63
C GLN A 280 41.43 -35.69 -19.13
N MET A 281 42.69 -36.14 -19.14
CA MET A 281 43.82 -35.35 -19.64
C MET A 281 43.66 -35.00 -21.11
N VAL A 282 43.26 -35.96 -21.96
CA VAL A 282 43.05 -35.66 -23.38
C VAL A 282 41.85 -34.71 -23.56
N MET A 283 40.76 -34.90 -22.84
CA MET A 283 39.60 -34.00 -22.97
C MET A 283 39.90 -32.58 -22.48
N SER A 284 40.79 -32.39 -21.49
CA SER A 284 41.19 -31.06 -21.03
C SER A 284 42.16 -30.34 -21.98
N GLN A 285 43.00 -31.09 -22.70
CA GLN A 285 43.94 -30.58 -23.71
C GLN A 285 43.24 -30.10 -24.99
N TYR A 286 42.17 -30.79 -25.40
CA TYR A 286 41.48 -30.53 -26.67
C TYR A 286 40.19 -29.73 -26.43
N THR A 287 40.36 -28.43 -26.14
CA THR A 287 39.25 -27.52 -25.81
C THR A 287 38.34 -27.20 -27.01
N HIS A 288 37.14 -26.69 -26.73
CA HIS A 288 36.14 -26.34 -27.75
C HIS A 288 36.56 -25.20 -28.70
N ASP A 289 37.59 -24.43 -28.34
CA ASP A 289 38.14 -23.35 -29.17
C ASP A 289 38.85 -23.89 -30.42
N LEU A 290 39.21 -25.18 -30.42
CA LEU A 290 39.85 -25.83 -31.55
C LEU A 290 38.81 -26.29 -32.59
N ASN A 291 39.07 -25.92 -33.84
CA ASN A 291 38.31 -26.46 -34.97
C ASN A 291 38.47 -27.98 -35.03
N ASN A 292 37.35 -28.71 -35.11
CA ASN A 292 37.29 -30.16 -35.09
C ASN A 292 37.82 -30.82 -33.79
N HIS A 293 37.79 -30.12 -32.64
CA HIS A 293 38.25 -30.63 -31.34
C HIS A 293 37.78 -32.06 -31.06
N ARG A 294 36.50 -32.37 -31.27
CA ARG A 294 35.93 -33.70 -31.01
C ARG A 294 36.55 -34.80 -31.88
N THR A 295 36.91 -34.48 -33.11
CA THR A 295 37.56 -35.47 -34.00
C THR A 295 39.01 -35.68 -33.63
N LEU A 296 39.70 -34.63 -33.18
CA LEU A 296 41.09 -34.68 -32.75
C LEU A 296 41.21 -35.37 -31.38
N SER A 297 40.36 -35.04 -30.42
CA SER A 297 40.34 -35.70 -29.11
C SER A 297 40.07 -37.19 -29.26
N MET A 298 39.06 -37.57 -30.06
CA MET A 298 38.74 -38.96 -30.33
C MET A 298 39.86 -39.70 -31.07
N ASP A 299 40.55 -39.07 -32.03
CA ASP A 299 41.73 -39.69 -32.66
C ASP A 299 42.88 -39.88 -31.67
N MET A 300 43.14 -38.91 -30.81
CA MET A 300 44.19 -39.00 -29.80
C MET A 300 43.87 -40.08 -28.76
N LEU A 301 42.63 -40.13 -28.28
CA LEU A 301 42.15 -41.19 -27.38
C LEU A 301 42.33 -42.58 -28.00
N GLN A 302 42.02 -42.76 -29.29
CA GLN A 302 42.23 -44.04 -29.98
C GLN A 302 43.71 -44.43 -30.12
N ARG A 303 44.63 -43.46 -30.10
CA ARG A 303 46.08 -43.73 -30.13
C ARG A 303 46.61 -44.11 -28.77
N LEU A 304 46.14 -43.44 -27.70
CA LEU A 304 46.59 -43.67 -26.33
C LEU A 304 45.92 -44.88 -25.68
N LEU A 305 44.68 -45.19 -26.09
CA LEU A 305 43.89 -46.32 -25.61
C LEU A 305 43.54 -47.28 -26.78
N PRO A 306 44.53 -47.98 -27.36
CA PRO A 306 44.31 -48.85 -28.51
C PRO A 306 43.43 -50.08 -28.19
N HIS A 307 43.30 -50.43 -26.91
CA HIS A 307 42.44 -51.50 -26.40
C HIS A 307 40.96 -51.11 -26.33
N ARG A 308 40.62 -49.82 -26.49
CA ARG A 308 39.24 -49.31 -26.41
C ARG A 308 38.64 -49.05 -27.77
N SER A 309 37.39 -49.44 -27.96
CA SER A 309 36.68 -49.18 -29.21
C SER A 309 36.22 -47.71 -29.31
N ARG A 310 35.99 -47.22 -30.53
CA ARG A 310 35.45 -45.87 -30.73
C ARG A 310 34.09 -45.65 -30.05
N GLN A 311 33.30 -46.73 -29.95
CA GLN A 311 31.98 -46.66 -29.36
C GLN A 311 32.10 -46.53 -27.84
N GLU A 312 32.96 -47.33 -27.20
CA GLU A 312 33.27 -47.21 -25.77
C GLU A 312 33.74 -45.80 -25.39
N LEU A 313 34.63 -45.19 -26.18
CA LEU A 313 35.09 -43.81 -25.92
C LEU A 313 33.95 -42.79 -25.96
N LYS A 314 32.95 -42.96 -26.83
CA LYS A 314 31.78 -42.07 -26.93
C LYS A 314 30.78 -42.30 -25.81
N ASP A 315 30.57 -43.55 -25.43
CA ASP A 315 29.67 -43.91 -24.34
C ASP A 315 30.25 -43.38 -23.02
N HIS A 316 31.57 -43.49 -22.84
CA HIS A 316 32.29 -42.89 -21.71
C HIS A 316 32.25 -41.36 -21.70
N GLU A 317 32.40 -40.71 -22.87
CA GLU A 317 32.21 -39.25 -23.00
C GLU A 317 30.83 -38.83 -22.47
N GLN A 318 29.77 -39.57 -22.82
CA GLN A 318 28.41 -39.29 -22.34
C GLN A 318 28.26 -39.53 -20.84
N SER A 319 28.76 -40.64 -20.31
CA SER A 319 28.73 -40.93 -18.86
C SER A 319 29.50 -39.89 -18.07
N TRP A 320 30.65 -39.44 -18.58
CA TRP A 320 31.44 -38.39 -17.95
C TRP A 320 30.76 -37.02 -17.98
N ASP A 321 30.11 -36.67 -19.09
CA ASP A 321 29.32 -35.44 -19.17
C ASP A 321 28.14 -35.46 -18.19
N GLN A 322 27.47 -36.60 -18.03
CA GLN A 322 26.43 -36.81 -17.04
C GLN A 322 26.98 -36.67 -15.61
N TYR A 323 28.13 -37.28 -15.31
CA TYR A 323 28.79 -37.17 -14.03
C TYR A 323 29.16 -35.72 -13.68
N ARG A 324 29.79 -34.99 -14.64
CA ARG A 324 30.13 -33.58 -14.47
C ARG A 324 28.90 -32.70 -14.28
N PHE A 325 27.83 -32.98 -15.02
CA PHE A 325 26.57 -32.27 -14.87
C PHE A 325 25.97 -32.50 -13.48
N ALA A 326 25.93 -33.74 -13.00
CA ALA A 326 25.46 -34.08 -11.65
C ALA A 326 26.31 -33.40 -10.56
N LEU A 327 27.64 -33.36 -10.71
CA LEU A 327 28.52 -32.61 -9.80
C LEU A 327 28.23 -31.09 -9.82
N ALA A 328 28.04 -30.50 -11.00
CA ALA A 328 27.67 -29.10 -11.11
C ALA A 328 26.31 -28.81 -10.47
N GLN A 329 25.34 -29.72 -10.63
CA GLN A 329 24.04 -29.64 -10.00
C GLN A 329 24.14 -29.73 -8.48
N GLN A 330 24.97 -30.64 -7.94
CA GLN A 330 25.22 -30.75 -6.51
C GLN A 330 25.78 -29.44 -5.94
N ARG A 331 26.80 -28.87 -6.58
CA ARG A 331 27.41 -27.58 -6.18
C ARG A 331 26.40 -26.44 -6.21
N ALA A 332 25.63 -26.33 -7.30
CA ALA A 332 24.60 -25.29 -7.43
C ALA A 332 23.50 -25.46 -6.37
N LEU A 333 23.10 -26.70 -6.07
CA LEU A 333 22.11 -27.00 -5.05
C LEU A 333 22.59 -26.61 -3.65
N LEU A 334 23.85 -26.91 -3.31
CA LEU A 334 24.45 -26.49 -2.04
C LEU A 334 24.53 -24.97 -1.91
N GLN A 335 24.91 -24.26 -2.98
CA GLN A 335 24.90 -22.80 -2.99
C GLN A 335 23.49 -22.24 -2.80
N SER A 336 22.50 -22.80 -3.48
CA SER A 336 21.10 -22.37 -3.32
C SER A 336 20.57 -22.61 -1.91
N TRP A 337 20.95 -23.73 -1.28
CA TRP A 337 20.62 -24.00 0.11
C TRP A 337 21.25 -22.96 1.05
N GLN A 338 22.55 -22.65 0.89
CA GLN A 338 23.23 -21.65 1.71
C GLN A 338 22.53 -20.28 1.62
N GLN A 339 22.15 -19.88 0.40
CA GLN A 339 21.44 -18.63 0.14
C GLN A 339 20.04 -18.62 0.76
N ASP A 340 19.25 -19.68 0.55
CA ASP A 340 17.89 -19.79 1.09
C ASP A 340 17.90 -19.83 2.61
N ARG A 341 18.83 -20.57 3.21
CA ARG A 341 19.02 -20.65 4.66
C ARG A 341 19.37 -19.29 5.25
N ALA A 342 20.30 -18.55 4.63
CA ALA A 342 20.63 -17.19 5.05
C ALA A 342 19.44 -16.24 4.91
N SER A 343 18.69 -16.33 3.81
CA SER A 343 17.47 -15.52 3.60
C SER A 343 16.40 -15.80 4.65
N LEU A 344 16.16 -17.08 4.95
CA LEU A 344 15.20 -17.50 5.97
C LEU A 344 15.63 -17.05 7.37
N LEU A 345 16.93 -17.05 7.67
CA LEU A 345 17.46 -16.55 8.94
C LEU A 345 17.20 -15.05 9.11
N ILE A 346 17.55 -14.26 8.10
CA ILE A 346 17.31 -12.80 8.14
C ILE A 346 15.82 -12.50 8.32
N LYS A 347 14.95 -13.19 7.58
CA LYS A 347 13.49 -13.02 7.70
C LYS A 347 12.97 -13.44 9.07
N SER A 348 13.40 -14.60 9.57
CA SER A 348 12.99 -15.12 10.88
C SER A 348 13.40 -14.19 12.01
N LEU A 349 14.63 -13.66 11.99
CA LEU A 349 15.09 -12.69 12.98
C LEU A 349 14.31 -11.38 12.91
N ALA A 350 14.00 -10.88 11.71
CA ALA A 350 13.17 -9.69 11.55
C ALA A 350 11.75 -9.89 12.13
N ILE A 351 11.11 -11.03 11.86
CA ILE A 351 9.76 -11.30 12.37
C ILE A 351 9.79 -11.52 13.90
N LEU A 352 10.84 -12.14 14.45
CA LEU A 352 11.00 -12.23 15.90
C LEU A 352 11.15 -10.85 16.55
N GLU A 353 11.89 -9.94 15.92
CA GLU A 353 12.04 -8.57 16.41
C GLU A 353 10.71 -7.79 16.31
N GLU A 354 9.96 -7.95 15.22
CA GLU A 354 8.61 -7.40 15.09
C GLU A 354 7.67 -7.94 16.18
N ALA A 355 7.70 -9.25 16.44
CA ALA A 355 6.91 -9.87 17.50
C ALA A 355 7.31 -9.36 18.90
N ARG A 356 8.61 -9.11 19.12
CA ARG A 356 9.13 -8.53 20.36
C ARG A 356 8.60 -7.10 20.56
N VAL A 357 8.64 -6.27 19.52
CA VAL A 357 8.12 -4.90 19.55
C VAL A 357 6.61 -4.89 19.79
N ALA A 358 5.86 -5.71 19.07
CA ALA A 358 4.40 -5.85 19.25
C ALA A 358 4.03 -6.26 20.68
N HIS A 359 4.78 -7.19 21.28
CA HIS A 359 4.58 -7.60 22.67
C HIS A 359 4.86 -6.45 23.66
N GLN A 360 5.92 -5.67 23.45
CA GLN A 360 6.21 -4.50 24.28
C GLN A 360 5.13 -3.43 24.19
N GLU A 361 4.61 -3.20 22.97
CA GLU A 361 3.48 -2.29 22.75
C GLU A 361 2.23 -2.79 23.48
N GLU A 362 1.92 -4.09 23.42
CA GLU A 362 0.79 -4.68 24.13
C GLU A 362 0.92 -4.48 25.65
N LEU A 363 2.10 -4.74 26.23
CA LEU A 363 2.37 -4.48 27.64
C LEU A 363 2.18 -2.99 27.99
N SER A 364 2.68 -2.08 27.14
CA SER A 364 2.51 -0.64 27.35
C SER A 364 1.05 -0.21 27.33
N GLN A 365 0.25 -0.77 26.41
CA GLN A 365 -1.18 -0.51 26.33
C GLN A 365 -1.92 -1.06 27.55
N GLN A 366 -1.55 -2.24 28.03
CA GLN A 366 -2.11 -2.81 29.26
C GLN A 366 -1.79 -1.92 30.47
N CYS A 367 -0.56 -1.42 30.59
CA CYS A 367 -0.18 -0.46 31.63
C CYS A 367 -0.95 0.86 31.53
N GLN A 368 -1.09 1.42 30.32
CA GLN A 368 -1.88 2.64 30.09
C GLN A 368 -3.35 2.43 30.45
N ARG A 369 -3.95 1.29 30.11
CA ARG A 369 -5.33 0.95 30.48
C ARG A 369 -5.50 0.89 32.00
N LYS A 370 -4.57 0.26 32.72
CA LYS A 370 -4.57 0.23 34.19
C LYS A 370 -4.46 1.65 34.78
N HIS A 371 -3.54 2.46 34.27
CA HIS A 371 -3.37 3.84 34.74
C HIS A 371 -4.61 4.71 34.46
N GLN A 372 -5.23 4.58 33.28
CA GLN A 372 -6.48 5.26 32.97
C GLN A 372 -7.62 4.85 33.91
N GLN A 373 -7.71 3.56 34.25
CA GLN A 373 -8.69 3.07 35.23
C GLN A 373 -8.47 3.72 36.61
N GLU A 374 -7.22 3.83 37.07
CA GLU A 374 -6.88 4.51 38.33
C GLU A 374 -7.29 5.99 38.31
N ILE A 375 -7.00 6.71 37.22
CA ILE A 375 -7.42 8.11 37.06
C ILE A 375 -8.95 8.22 37.10
N CYS A 376 -9.67 7.35 36.38
CA CYS A 376 -11.13 7.35 36.39
C CYS A 376 -11.71 7.13 37.80
N ILE A 377 -11.10 6.25 38.59
CA ILE A 377 -11.51 6.03 39.99
C ILE A 377 -11.28 7.30 40.82
N GLN A 378 -10.09 7.91 40.74
CA GLN A 378 -9.79 9.15 41.47
C GLN A 378 -10.71 10.31 41.07
N LEU A 379 -11.00 10.46 39.77
CA LEU A 379 -11.93 11.48 39.27
C LEU A 379 -13.36 11.22 39.77
N LYS A 380 -13.80 9.96 39.81
CA LYS A 380 -15.11 9.60 40.35
C LYS A 380 -15.22 9.96 41.83
N GLU A 381 -14.19 9.70 42.62
CA GLU A 381 -14.15 10.07 44.05
C GLU A 381 -14.21 11.60 44.23
N LYS A 382 -13.40 12.36 43.48
CA LYS A 382 -13.44 13.84 43.51
C LYS A 382 -14.81 14.38 43.10
N LEU A 383 -15.44 13.77 42.10
CA LEU A 383 -16.74 14.19 41.61
C LEU A 383 -17.85 13.87 42.63
N GLN A 384 -17.75 12.76 43.36
CA GLN A 384 -18.62 12.47 44.49
C GLN A 384 -18.45 13.49 45.62
N GLN A 385 -17.20 13.82 46.00
CA GLN A 385 -16.93 14.86 47.01
C GLN A 385 -17.50 16.21 46.60
N TRP A 386 -17.30 16.63 45.34
CA TRP A 386 -17.84 17.88 44.83
C TRP A 386 -19.37 17.89 44.81
N ARG A 387 -20.03 16.79 44.41
CA ARG A 387 -21.50 16.68 44.48
C ARG A 387 -22.01 16.83 45.91
N ALA A 388 -21.39 16.17 46.88
CA ALA A 388 -21.75 16.31 48.29
C ALA A 388 -21.59 17.76 48.77
N GLN A 389 -20.49 18.43 48.41
CA GLN A 389 -20.29 19.85 48.73
C GLN A 389 -21.36 20.76 48.10
N GLN A 390 -21.75 20.50 46.85
CA GLN A 390 -22.81 21.26 46.18
C GLN A 390 -24.18 21.04 46.83
N GLU A 391 -24.48 19.81 47.24
CA GLU A 391 -25.73 19.49 47.94
C GLU A 391 -25.81 20.15 49.32
N GLU A 392 -24.69 20.18 50.06
CA GLU A 392 -24.55 20.94 51.32
C GLU A 392 -24.75 22.44 51.10
N LEU A 393 -24.09 23.04 50.09
CA LEU A 393 -24.26 24.45 49.76
C LEU A 393 -25.72 24.78 49.41
N ALA A 394 -26.36 23.98 48.55
CA ALA A 394 -27.75 24.16 48.17
C ALA A 394 -28.70 24.04 49.38
N SER A 395 -28.41 23.13 50.30
CA SER A 395 -29.17 22.95 51.55
C SER A 395 -29.06 24.17 52.46
N LEU A 396 -27.86 24.73 52.61
CA LEU A 396 -27.62 25.95 53.39
C LEU A 396 -28.28 27.17 52.76
N GLU A 397 -28.20 27.33 51.43
CA GLU A 397 -28.89 28.42 50.71
C GLU A 397 -30.41 28.32 50.85
N ALA A 398 -30.97 27.12 50.74
CA ALA A 398 -32.41 26.88 50.95
C ALA A 398 -32.83 27.23 52.38
N ALA A 399 -32.03 26.87 53.39
CA ALA A 399 -32.29 27.21 54.78
C ALA A 399 -32.25 28.73 55.03
N MET A 400 -31.26 29.44 54.46
CA MET A 400 -31.19 30.90 54.53
C MET A 400 -32.38 31.57 53.83
N ALA A 401 -32.79 31.06 52.66
CA ALA A 401 -33.94 31.55 51.94
C ALA A 401 -35.25 31.33 52.72
N SER A 402 -35.40 30.19 53.39
CA SER A 402 -36.55 29.91 54.27
C SER A 402 -36.63 30.91 55.41
N ARG A 403 -35.51 31.15 56.12
CA ARG A 403 -35.46 32.14 57.22
C ARG A 403 -35.82 33.55 56.76
N ARG A 404 -35.29 33.99 55.61
CA ARG A 404 -35.62 35.30 55.02
C ARG A 404 -37.11 35.41 54.66
N ARG A 405 -37.73 34.34 54.17
CA ARG A 405 -39.17 34.32 53.87
C ARG A 405 -40.00 34.45 55.13
N GLU A 406 -39.65 33.72 56.19
CA GLU A 406 -40.33 33.82 57.50
C GLU A 406 -40.21 35.23 58.08
N GLU A 407 -39.02 35.85 58.02
CA GLU A 407 -38.80 37.23 58.48
C GLU A 407 -39.64 38.26 57.71
N GLU A 408 -39.74 38.14 56.38
CA GLU A 408 -40.58 39.01 55.55
C GLU A 408 -42.09 38.78 55.81
N GLU A 409 -42.52 37.54 56.01
CA GLU A 409 -43.91 37.22 56.38
C GLU A 409 -44.28 37.81 57.75
N ASP A 410 -43.40 37.69 58.74
CA ASP A 410 -43.60 38.26 60.08
C ASP A 410 -43.61 39.79 60.05
N ARG A 411 -42.76 40.40 59.23
CA ARG A 411 -42.77 41.85 59.01
C ARG A 411 -44.11 42.29 58.39
N LEU A 412 -44.58 41.60 57.38
CA LEU A 412 -45.87 41.90 56.73
C LEU A 412 -47.03 41.77 57.70
N ARG A 413 -47.03 40.74 58.57
CA ARG A 413 -48.04 40.57 59.63
C ARG A 413 -48.06 41.75 60.59
N ARG A 414 -46.90 42.21 61.07
CA ARG A 414 -46.78 43.38 61.96
C ARG A 414 -47.26 44.68 61.28
N GLU A 415 -46.98 44.86 59.99
CA GLU A 415 -47.48 46.01 59.22
C GLU A 415 -49.02 45.97 59.10
N GLN A 416 -49.61 44.79 58.82
CA GLN A 416 -51.06 44.62 58.74
C GLN A 416 -51.77 44.90 60.08
N GLU A 417 -51.19 44.48 61.20
CA GLU A 417 -51.75 44.75 62.54
C GLU A 417 -51.76 46.26 62.86
N ARG A 418 -50.68 46.99 62.53
CA ARG A 418 -50.61 48.46 62.69
C ARG A 418 -51.66 49.18 61.86
N ASP A 419 -51.91 48.73 60.64
CA ASP A 419 -52.93 49.30 59.76
C ASP A 419 -54.36 49.03 60.22
N ARG A 420 -54.61 47.90 60.89
CA ARG A 420 -55.91 47.61 61.52
C ARG A 420 -56.16 48.51 62.72
N ALA A 421 -55.15 48.76 63.56
CA ALA A 421 -55.26 49.67 64.70
C ALA A 421 -55.57 51.11 64.26
N ARG A 422 -54.87 51.63 63.24
CA ARG A 422 -55.13 52.98 62.69
C ARG A 422 -56.56 53.15 62.14
N ARG A 423 -57.08 52.12 61.46
CA ARG A 423 -58.45 52.12 60.94
C ARG A 423 -59.51 52.09 62.04
N ALA A 424 -59.23 51.43 63.18
CA ALA A 424 -60.12 51.43 64.33
C ALA A 424 -60.20 52.81 65.01
N GLU A 425 -59.07 53.48 65.20
CA GLU A 425 -59.02 54.84 65.76
C GLU A 425 -59.77 55.86 64.89
N GLN A 426 -59.60 55.79 63.56
CA GLN A 426 -60.32 56.67 62.63
C GLN A 426 -61.83 56.45 62.65
N LYS A 427 -62.27 55.20 62.88
CA LYS A 427 -63.71 54.86 62.95
C LYS A 427 -64.39 55.44 64.18
N GLU A 428 -63.70 55.51 65.32
CA GLU A 428 -64.23 56.13 66.54
C GLU A 428 -64.36 57.65 66.41
N ARG A 429 -63.34 58.34 65.85
CA ARG A 429 -63.41 59.79 65.58
C ARG A 429 -64.58 60.19 64.67
N VAL A 430 -64.95 59.31 63.73
CA VAL A 430 -66.10 59.54 62.85
C VAL A 430 -67.43 59.43 63.61
N LYS A 431 -67.56 58.54 64.60
CA LYS A 431 -68.79 58.44 65.41
C LYS A 431 -69.03 59.68 66.27
N GLU A 432 -67.98 60.22 66.89
CA GLU A 432 -68.04 61.44 67.71
C GLU A 432 -68.49 62.66 66.87
N PHE A 433 -68.04 62.77 65.63
CA PHE A 433 -68.47 63.84 64.73
C PHE A 433 -69.96 63.78 64.38
N TYR A 434 -70.53 62.58 64.21
CA TYR A 434 -71.95 62.42 63.88
C TYR A 434 -72.89 62.72 65.05
N SER A 435 -72.52 62.37 66.28
CA SER A 435 -73.32 62.69 67.47
C SER A 435 -73.40 64.20 67.72
N GLU A 436 -72.31 64.93 67.49
CA GLU A 436 -72.27 66.38 67.64
C GLU A 436 -73.05 67.11 66.55
N LYS A 437 -73.09 66.56 65.34
CA LYS A 437 -73.93 67.05 64.23
C LYS A 437 -75.43 66.91 64.53
N GLN A 438 -75.83 65.89 65.28
CA GLN A 438 -77.24 65.65 65.63
C GLN A 438 -77.74 66.66 66.67
N ARG A 439 -76.91 66.98 67.68
CA ARG A 439 -77.23 67.99 68.70
C ARG A 439 -77.48 69.38 68.11
N ARG A 440 -76.70 69.78 67.10
CA ARG A 440 -76.86 71.07 66.41
C ARG A 440 -78.18 71.17 65.62
N ARG A 441 -78.75 70.05 65.17
CA ARG A 441 -80.04 70.04 64.46
C ARG A 441 -81.20 70.30 65.42
N GLU A 442 -81.19 69.65 66.57
CA GLU A 442 -82.22 69.80 67.61
C GLU A 442 -82.26 71.24 68.19
N GLU A 443 -81.10 71.89 68.32
CA GLU A 443 -81.00 73.29 68.74
C GLU A 443 -81.57 74.27 67.68
N GLN A 444 -81.49 73.92 66.40
CA GLN A 444 -82.04 74.73 65.30
C GLN A 444 -83.56 74.60 65.20
N GLU A 445 -84.10 73.39 65.34
CA GLU A 445 -85.55 73.13 65.32
C GLU A 445 -86.30 73.88 66.42
N LYS A 446 -85.70 74.03 67.61
CA LYS A 446 -86.27 74.82 68.71
C LYS A 446 -86.35 76.33 68.40
N LYS A 447 -85.37 76.86 67.65
CA LYS A 447 -85.36 78.27 67.23
C LYS A 447 -86.42 78.55 66.16
N ASP A 448 -86.61 77.61 65.24
CA ASP A 448 -87.59 77.73 64.17
C ASP A 448 -89.04 77.69 64.71
N GLN A 449 -89.29 76.90 65.76
CA GLN A 449 -90.59 76.86 66.44
C GLN A 449 -90.95 78.20 67.10
N GLN A 450 -90.00 78.85 67.77
CA GLN A 450 -90.20 80.16 68.39
C GLN A 450 -90.51 81.25 67.36
N ARG A 451 -89.85 81.21 66.19
CA ARG A 451 -90.08 82.17 65.11
C ARG A 451 -91.47 82.03 64.46
N LEU A 452 -92.02 80.82 64.45
CA LEU A 452 -93.35 80.53 63.89
C LEU A 452 -94.47 81.15 64.73
N GLU A 453 -94.31 81.19 66.06
CA GLU A 453 -95.29 81.76 67.00
C GLU A 453 -95.36 83.29 66.90
N GLU A 454 -94.21 83.96 66.76
CA GLU A 454 -94.12 85.41 66.54
C GLU A 454 -94.83 85.85 65.25
N LEU A 455 -94.68 85.08 64.17
CA LEU A 455 -95.32 85.36 62.88
C LEU A 455 -96.84 85.19 62.92
N ARG A 456 -97.37 84.24 63.70
CA ARG A 456 -98.81 84.04 63.87
C ARG A 456 -99.47 85.21 64.61
N ALA A 457 -98.79 85.80 65.59
CA ALA A 457 -99.30 86.96 66.31
C ALA A 457 -99.40 88.21 65.40
N LEU A 458 -98.43 88.42 64.52
CA LEU A 458 -98.44 89.53 63.55
C LEU A 458 -99.56 89.40 62.50
N MET A 459 -99.87 88.18 62.06
CA MET A 459 -100.94 87.92 61.08
C MET A 459 -102.34 88.27 61.60
N VAL A 460 -102.60 88.05 62.89
CA VAL A 460 -103.89 88.37 63.52
C VAL A 460 -104.12 89.89 63.59
N GLU A 461 -103.08 90.66 63.88
CA GLU A 461 -103.14 92.13 63.90
C GLU A 461 -103.30 92.75 62.50
N GLN A 462 -102.76 92.10 61.47
CA GLN A 462 -102.89 92.53 60.08
C GLN A 462 -104.31 92.28 59.55
N ALA A 463 -104.94 91.17 59.93
CA ALA A 463 -106.32 90.84 59.55
C ALA A 463 -107.35 91.86 60.07
N ARG A 464 -107.10 92.48 61.23
CA ARG A 464 -107.97 93.54 61.79
C ARG A 464 -107.92 94.81 60.93
N ARG A 465 -106.73 95.25 60.52
CA ARG A 465 -106.52 96.46 59.70
C ARG A 465 -107.03 96.28 58.26
N ASP A 466 -106.98 95.07 57.73
CA ASP A 466 -107.44 94.79 56.36
C ASP A 466 -108.97 94.80 56.22
N LYS A 467 -109.72 94.47 57.29
CA LYS A 467 -111.20 94.54 57.31
C LYS A 467 -111.71 95.97 57.15
N GLU A 468 -111.04 96.95 57.76
CA GLU A 468 -111.37 98.37 57.66
C GLU A 468 -111.01 98.94 56.27
N ARG A 469 -109.91 98.45 55.65
CA ARG A 469 -109.45 98.86 54.32
C ARG A 469 -110.36 98.40 53.17
N VAL A 470 -111.04 97.26 53.33
CA VAL A 470 -111.94 96.70 52.30
C VAL A 470 -113.24 97.50 52.19
N GLN A 471 -113.80 97.95 53.31
CA GLN A 471 -115.01 98.79 53.34
C GLN A 471 -114.79 100.17 52.69
N PHE A 472 -113.58 100.72 52.79
CA PHE A 472 -113.20 101.96 52.09
C PHE A 472 -113.05 101.78 50.57
N ARG A 473 -112.62 100.60 50.11
CA ARG A 473 -112.41 100.30 48.68
C ARG A 473 -113.71 100.02 47.92
N GLU A 474 -114.74 99.50 48.59
CA GLU A 474 -116.08 99.34 47.98
C GLU A 474 -116.70 100.69 47.58
N GLY A 475 -116.57 101.73 48.41
CA GLY A 475 -117.10 103.06 48.08
C GLY A 475 -116.43 103.71 46.86
N LEU A 476 -115.12 103.49 46.69
CA LEU A 476 -114.33 104.04 45.59
C LEU A 476 -114.61 103.34 44.24
N LEU A 477 -115.05 102.09 44.26
CA LEU A 477 -115.40 101.32 43.05
C LEU A 477 -116.72 101.79 42.44
N LEU A 478 -117.70 102.17 43.27
CA LEU A 478 -118.99 102.72 42.83
C LEU A 478 -118.84 104.06 42.09
N GLN A 479 -117.88 104.90 42.47
CA GLN A 479 -117.60 106.16 41.78
C GLN A 479 -116.95 105.94 40.40
N ARG A 480 -116.01 105.00 40.28
CA ARG A 480 -115.34 104.67 39.00
C ARG A 480 -116.26 104.01 37.96
N GLN A 481 -117.33 103.34 38.40
CA GLN A 481 -118.32 102.78 37.45
C GLN A 481 -119.09 103.88 36.72
N ARG A 482 -119.48 104.95 37.41
CA ARG A 482 -120.21 106.09 36.81
C ARG A 482 -119.35 106.91 35.84
N GLU A 483 -118.06 107.05 36.14
CA GLU A 483 -117.10 107.75 35.26
C GLU A 483 -116.80 106.97 33.96
N ARG A 484 -116.92 105.64 33.96
CA ARG A 484 -116.71 104.81 32.77
C ARG A 484 -117.90 104.82 31.80
N GLU A 485 -119.12 104.89 32.31
CA GLU A 485 -120.33 104.95 31.49
C GLU A 485 -120.43 106.28 30.71
N THR A 486 -120.01 107.39 31.33
CA THR A 486 -119.99 108.71 30.68
C THR A 486 -118.90 108.83 29.61
N GLN A 487 -117.73 108.23 29.81
CA GLN A 487 -116.67 108.20 28.80
C GLN A 487 -116.97 107.26 27.62
N ALA A 488 -117.78 106.21 27.82
CA ALA A 488 -118.14 105.28 26.75
C ALA A 488 -119.09 105.90 25.71
N LEU A 489 -120.00 106.78 26.13
CA LEU A 489 -120.92 107.46 25.22
C LEU A 489 -120.20 108.44 24.28
N LEU A 490 -119.24 109.22 24.80
CA LEU A 490 -118.45 110.16 24.00
C LEU A 490 -117.59 109.46 22.94
N ARG A 491 -117.08 108.26 23.21
CA ARG A 491 -116.30 107.50 22.22
C ARG A 491 -117.15 106.94 21.08
N LEU A 492 -118.43 106.64 21.33
CA LEU A 492 -119.31 106.11 20.30
C LEU A 492 -119.61 107.18 19.22
N GLU A 493 -119.68 108.45 19.62
CA GLU A 493 -119.88 109.58 18.71
C GLU A 493 -118.63 109.84 17.84
N GLU A 494 -117.41 109.71 18.40
CA GLU A 494 -116.15 109.85 17.65
C GLU A 494 -115.90 108.72 16.63
N GLU A 495 -116.38 107.50 16.88
CA GLU A 495 -116.19 106.35 16.00
C GLU A 495 -117.05 106.43 14.73
N VAL A 496 -118.24 107.03 14.81
CA VAL A 496 -119.13 107.26 13.65
C VAL A 496 -118.50 108.26 12.66
N GLU A 497 -117.84 109.31 13.17
CA GLU A 497 -117.16 110.29 12.31
C GLU A 497 -115.89 109.74 11.64
N LYS A 498 -115.18 108.81 12.30
CA LYS A 498 -113.99 108.15 11.73
C LYS A 498 -114.31 107.12 10.64
N TRP A 499 -115.46 106.45 10.71
CA TRP A 499 -115.84 105.42 9.74
C TRP A 499 -116.08 106.00 8.34
N GLY A 500 -116.68 107.19 8.23
CA GLY A 500 -116.88 107.88 6.95
C GLY A 500 -115.58 108.34 6.27
N HIS A 501 -114.50 108.54 7.04
CA HIS A 501 -113.21 108.99 6.50
C HIS A 501 -112.33 107.82 6.00
N LEU A 502 -112.45 106.63 6.60
CA LEU A 502 -111.64 105.46 6.28
C LEU A 502 -112.15 104.64 5.07
N GLU A 503 -113.43 104.72 4.75
CA GLU A 503 -114.01 104.02 3.59
C GLU A 503 -113.62 104.65 2.24
N ALA A 504 -113.32 105.96 2.24
CA ALA A 504 -112.81 106.68 1.06
C ALA A 504 -111.35 106.32 0.69
N LEU A 505 -110.54 105.91 1.66
CA LEU A 505 -109.11 105.60 1.48
C LEU A 505 -108.83 104.15 1.06
N ARG A 506 -109.76 103.22 1.30
CA ARG A 506 -109.51 101.77 1.16
C ARG A 506 -109.70 101.21 -0.26
N ASN A 507 -110.29 101.98 -1.18
CA ASN A 507 -110.47 101.59 -2.59
C ASN A 507 -109.23 101.82 -3.47
N GLN A 508 -108.14 102.43 -2.99
CA GLN A 508 -107.07 102.92 -3.87
C GLN A 508 -105.85 102.01 -4.06
N VAL A 509 -105.44 101.10 -3.15
CA VAL A 509 -104.14 100.39 -3.34
C VAL A 509 -104.06 99.04 -2.59
N ALA A 510 -104.19 97.89 -3.27
CA ALA A 510 -103.84 96.58 -2.69
C ALA A 510 -103.24 95.62 -3.73
N VAL A 511 -102.04 95.07 -3.47
CA VAL A 511 -101.44 93.88 -4.15
C VAL A 511 -100.54 93.09 -3.17
N VAL A 512 -100.51 91.75 -3.32
CA VAL A 512 -99.89 90.71 -2.45
C VAL A 512 -98.97 89.79 -3.28
N ALA A 513 -97.91 89.20 -2.68
CA ALA A 513 -97.17 88.04 -3.23
C ALA A 513 -96.60 87.10 -2.12
N GLU A 514 -96.54 85.79 -2.39
CA GLU A 514 -96.27 84.66 -1.46
C GLU A 514 -94.95 83.87 -1.70
N ALA A 515 -94.62 82.94 -0.78
CA ALA A 515 -93.31 82.32 -0.48
C ALA A 515 -93.00 80.93 -1.11
N ASN A 516 -91.71 80.54 -1.17
CA ASN A 516 -91.18 79.36 -1.90
C ASN A 516 -90.35 78.38 -1.00
N PRO A 517 -90.51 77.02 -1.06
CA PRO A 517 -90.09 76.06 -0.03
C PRO A 517 -88.83 75.18 -0.31
N GLU A 518 -87.94 75.55 -1.25
CA GLU A 518 -86.76 74.72 -1.61
C GLU A 518 -85.49 74.94 -0.75
N ARG A 519 -85.44 76.01 0.05
CA ARG A 519 -84.25 76.32 0.88
C ARG A 519 -84.04 75.35 2.05
N MET A 520 -85.03 74.49 2.32
CA MET A 520 -85.05 73.60 3.48
C MET A 520 -84.26 72.29 3.30
N MET A 521 -83.82 71.94 2.07
CA MET A 521 -83.28 70.60 1.74
C MET A 521 -81.94 70.62 0.95
N GLY A 522 -80.92 71.36 1.41
CA GLY A 522 -79.59 71.40 0.78
C GLY A 522 -78.41 71.05 1.70
N ASN A 523 -77.47 70.24 1.22
CA ASN A 523 -76.23 69.88 1.92
C ASN A 523 -75.32 71.11 2.17
N THR A 524 -74.71 71.18 3.35
CA THR A 524 -73.90 72.32 3.80
C THR A 524 -72.43 72.25 3.35
N LYS A 525 -71.80 73.42 3.26
CA LYS A 525 -70.46 73.73 2.71
C LYS A 525 -69.28 72.91 3.29
N ALA A 526 -69.49 72.08 4.31
CA ALA A 526 -68.46 71.21 4.89
C ALA A 526 -68.19 69.95 4.05
N TRP A 527 -69.16 69.46 3.29
CA TRP A 527 -69.02 68.26 2.45
C TRP A 527 -68.20 68.51 1.18
N GLN A 528 -68.24 69.74 0.65
CA GLN A 528 -67.50 70.18 -0.55
C GLN A 528 -65.98 70.33 -0.34
N ARG A 529 -65.46 70.32 0.90
CA ARG A 529 -64.02 70.51 1.18
C ARG A 529 -63.17 69.23 1.17
N ARG A 530 -63.74 68.03 1.06
CA ARG A 530 -62.96 66.77 1.05
C ARG A 530 -62.34 66.39 -0.31
N HIS A 531 -62.60 67.16 -1.36
CA HIS A 531 -62.15 66.83 -2.73
C HIS A 531 -61.01 67.71 -3.27
N GLN A 532 -60.34 68.53 -2.45
CA GLN A 532 -59.32 69.47 -2.93
C GLN A 532 -58.10 69.57 -2.00
N THR A 533 -57.27 68.53 -1.99
CA THR A 533 -55.80 68.69 -1.94
C THR A 533 -55.16 67.43 -2.51
N GLY A 534 -54.42 67.60 -3.62
CA GLY A 534 -53.65 66.55 -4.26
C GLY A 534 -52.28 66.41 -3.62
N GLU A 535 -52.18 65.55 -2.61
CA GLU A 535 -50.94 64.86 -2.27
C GLU A 535 -51.30 63.37 -2.23
N GLU A 536 -50.63 62.56 -3.05
CA GLU A 536 -50.77 61.11 -3.03
C GLU A 536 -50.36 60.61 -1.64
N PHE A 537 -51.34 60.39 -0.76
CA PHE A 537 -51.12 59.74 0.52
C PHE A 537 -50.83 58.26 0.23
N VAL A 538 -49.55 57.94 0.03
CA VAL A 538 -49.09 56.56 -0.10
C VAL A 538 -49.31 55.87 1.24
N LEU A 539 -50.41 55.13 1.36
CA LEU A 539 -50.68 54.25 2.48
C LEU A 539 -49.62 53.13 2.49
N HIS A 540 -48.50 53.37 3.18
CA HIS A 540 -47.46 52.38 3.35
C HIS A 540 -47.96 51.23 4.22
N LYS A 541 -47.85 50.00 3.70
CA LYS A 541 -48.26 48.79 4.41
C LYS A 541 -47.41 48.62 5.69
N PRO A 542 -48.03 48.42 6.87
CA PRO A 542 -47.28 48.19 8.10
C PRO A 542 -46.55 46.84 8.04
N LEU A 543 -45.34 46.77 8.62
CA LEU A 543 -44.50 45.57 8.64
C LEU A 543 -45.03 44.45 9.57
N TYR A 544 -46.06 44.77 10.37
CA TYR A 544 -46.73 43.86 11.30
C TYR A 544 -48.21 44.27 11.48
N GLN A 545 -49.03 43.37 12.01
CA GLN A 545 -50.47 43.59 12.20
C GLN A 545 -50.74 44.41 13.48
N LEU A 546 -51.46 45.52 13.35
CA LEU A 546 -51.85 46.43 14.43
C LEU A 546 -53.35 46.29 14.74
N ASN A 547 -53.69 45.94 15.98
CA ASN A 547 -55.08 45.74 16.46
C ASN A 547 -55.47 46.84 17.46
N SER A 548 -55.49 48.10 17.03
CA SER A 548 -55.84 49.26 17.89
C SER A 548 -56.81 50.22 17.18
N PHE A 549 -57.58 50.99 17.96
CA PHE A 549 -58.71 51.79 17.45
C PHE A 549 -58.60 53.29 17.74
N THR A 550 -57.57 53.74 18.47
CA THR A 550 -57.36 55.17 18.78
C THR A 550 -55.88 55.56 18.68
N ASP A 551 -55.62 56.79 18.26
CA ASP A 551 -54.25 57.31 18.03
C ASP A 551 -53.35 57.21 19.26
N ARG A 552 -53.91 57.45 20.46
CA ARG A 552 -53.19 57.30 21.73
C ARG A 552 -52.74 55.86 21.98
N GLN A 553 -53.52 54.87 21.55
CA GLN A 553 -53.15 53.45 21.68
C GLN A 553 -52.07 53.06 20.68
N ILE A 554 -52.08 53.61 19.47
CA ILE A 554 -51.06 53.36 18.44
C ILE A 554 -49.69 53.87 18.93
N LEU A 555 -49.62 55.11 19.41
CA LEU A 555 -48.36 55.71 19.90
C LEU A 555 -47.80 55.05 21.17
N SER A 556 -48.66 54.34 21.93
CA SER A 556 -48.22 53.60 23.12
C SER A 556 -47.54 52.26 22.81
N ASP A 557 -47.68 51.72 21.59
CA ASP A 557 -47.02 50.48 21.19
C ASP A 557 -45.55 50.76 20.83
N PRO A 558 -44.57 50.19 21.56
CA PRO A 558 -43.15 50.43 21.31
C PRO A 558 -42.71 50.00 19.91
N ARG A 559 -43.41 49.04 19.28
CA ARG A 559 -43.12 48.58 17.92
C ARG A 559 -43.31 49.69 16.89
N VAL A 560 -44.23 50.63 17.12
CA VAL A 560 -44.49 51.75 16.20
C VAL A 560 -43.29 52.69 16.18
N ARG A 561 -42.69 52.97 17.34
CA ARG A 561 -41.49 53.81 17.45
C ARG A 561 -40.28 53.15 16.80
N ILE A 562 -40.13 51.84 16.99
CA ILE A 562 -39.02 51.06 16.40
C ILE A 562 -39.19 50.96 14.88
N GLU A 563 -40.40 50.73 14.39
CA GLU A 563 -40.70 50.68 12.97
C GLU A 563 -40.44 52.03 12.29
N GLN A 564 -40.85 53.13 12.93
CA GLN A 564 -40.55 54.47 12.45
C GLN A 564 -39.04 54.74 12.40
N ALA A 565 -38.28 54.36 13.44
CA ALA A 565 -36.83 54.48 13.43
C ALA A 565 -36.16 53.63 12.32
N LEU A 566 -36.68 52.43 12.07
CA LEU A 566 -36.20 51.55 10.98
C LEU A 566 -36.54 52.12 9.59
N ARG A 567 -37.65 52.86 9.44
CA ARG A 567 -37.99 53.59 8.21
C ARG A 567 -37.11 54.80 7.99
N GLU A 568 -36.88 55.60 9.03
CA GLU A 568 -35.97 56.76 9.00
C GLU A 568 -34.53 56.33 8.66
N ALA A 569 -34.10 55.17 9.15
CA ALA A 569 -32.81 54.57 8.83
C ALA A 569 -32.77 53.81 7.49
N GLY A 570 -33.88 53.73 6.74
CA GLY A 570 -33.93 53.08 5.43
C GLY A 570 -33.97 51.53 5.44
N PHE A 571 -34.01 50.89 6.61
CA PHE A 571 -33.95 49.42 6.76
C PHE A 571 -35.30 48.70 6.73
N HIS A 572 -36.39 49.41 6.45
CA HIS A 572 -37.77 48.89 6.54
C HIS A 572 -38.09 47.67 5.64
N ASN A 573 -37.38 47.46 4.54
CA ASN A 573 -37.56 46.29 3.65
C ASN A 573 -36.56 45.15 3.91
N SER A 574 -35.67 45.29 4.89
CA SER A 574 -34.69 44.27 5.24
C SER A 574 -35.31 43.13 6.06
N PRO A 575 -34.90 41.86 5.88
CA PRO A 575 -35.30 40.76 6.75
C PRO A 575 -34.99 41.04 8.24
N TYR A 576 -33.95 41.82 8.50
CA TYR A 576 -33.58 42.28 9.83
C TYR A 576 -34.70 43.06 10.54
N ALA A 577 -35.42 43.93 9.81
CA ALA A 577 -36.51 44.72 10.38
C ALA A 577 -37.68 43.83 10.82
N ARG A 578 -37.95 42.72 10.09
CA ARG A 578 -38.98 41.74 10.47
C ARG A 578 -38.58 40.96 11.71
N GLU A 579 -37.31 40.56 11.82
CA GLU A 579 -36.80 39.83 12.96
C GLU A 579 -36.84 40.68 14.24
N VAL A 580 -36.35 41.93 14.18
CA VAL A 580 -36.36 42.86 15.31
C VAL A 580 -37.79 43.15 15.79
N LEU A 581 -38.72 43.42 14.87
CA LEU A 581 -40.11 43.71 15.24
C LEU A 581 -40.86 42.47 15.75
N SER A 582 -40.45 41.25 15.36
CA SER A 582 -41.01 40.00 15.89
C SER A 582 -40.58 39.70 17.33
N ALA A 583 -39.40 40.15 17.73
CA ALA A 583 -38.89 39.97 19.09
C ALA A 583 -39.57 40.89 20.12
N VAL A 584 -40.11 42.03 19.68
CA VAL A 584 -40.75 43.02 20.55
C VAL A 584 -42.23 42.67 20.72
N ARG A 585 -42.68 42.54 21.98
CA ARG A 585 -44.08 42.21 22.29
C ARG A 585 -44.96 43.46 22.37
N PRO A 586 -46.23 43.41 21.90
CA PRO A 586 -47.17 44.49 22.13
C PRO A 586 -47.49 44.68 23.62
N PRO A 587 -47.89 45.89 24.05
CA PRO A 587 -48.27 46.20 25.42
C PRO A 587 -49.53 45.45 25.87
N ARG A 588 -50.38 45.00 24.92
CA ARG A 588 -51.48 44.07 25.16
C ARG A 588 -51.43 42.97 24.11
N LEU A 589 -51.37 41.73 24.56
CA LEU A 589 -51.47 40.57 23.67
C LEU A 589 -52.91 40.50 23.09
N PRO A 590 -53.07 40.09 21.83
CA PRO A 590 -54.40 39.80 21.27
C PRO A 590 -55.12 38.78 22.16
N ARG A 591 -56.44 38.93 22.33
CA ARG A 591 -57.21 37.95 23.10
C ARG A 591 -57.24 36.61 22.34
N ARG A 592 -57.20 35.49 23.06
CA ARG A 592 -57.07 34.11 22.50
C ARG A 592 -58.12 33.77 21.43
N ASP A 593 -59.30 34.38 21.49
CA ASP A 593 -60.44 34.25 20.59
C ASP A 593 -60.25 34.97 19.23
N THR A 594 -59.20 35.78 19.07
CA THR A 594 -58.86 36.47 17.80
C THR A 594 -57.72 35.82 17.02
N GLU A 595 -57.13 34.73 17.50
CA GLU A 595 -56.11 33.96 16.76
C GLU A 595 -56.78 32.99 15.77
N SER A 596 -56.86 33.37 14.48
CA SER A 596 -57.31 32.44 13.43
C SER A 596 -56.18 31.48 13.04
N THR A 597 -56.35 30.18 13.27
CA THR A 597 -55.39 29.13 12.88
C THR A 597 -55.39 28.77 11.39
N MET A 598 -56.20 29.46 10.57
CA MET A 598 -56.46 29.11 9.16
C MET A 598 -55.34 29.45 8.16
N PHE A 599 -54.30 30.21 8.54
CA PHE A 599 -53.20 30.58 7.63
C PHE A 599 -51.82 30.59 8.29
N LYS A 600 -51.43 29.48 8.91
CA LYS A 600 -50.02 29.18 9.17
C LYS A 600 -49.54 28.20 8.10
N SER A 601 -48.89 28.71 7.06
CA SER A 601 -48.12 27.95 6.07
C SER A 601 -46.72 28.53 5.99
#